data_AF-A0A6H2A2N3-F1
#
_entry.id   AF-A0A6H2A2N3-F1
#
_cell.length_a   1.000
_cell.length_b   1.000
_cell.length_c   1.000
_cell.angle_alpha   90.00
_cell.angle_beta   90.00
_cell.angle_gamma   90.00
#
_symmetry.space_group_name_H-M   'P 1'
#
loop_
_entity.id
_entity.type
_entity.pdbx_description
1 polymer ?
#
loop_
_entity_poly.entity_id
_entity_poly.type
_entity_poly.pdbx_seq_one_letter_code
_entity_poly.pdbx_strand_id
1 'polypeptide(L)'
;MSTYSEKLKDPKWQKKRLEIFQRDNWQCKNCGSKEKTLNVHHCWYYYGKKDPWEYDDKSLVTLCENCHKDEEKMRESAEGDLLTVLRQGGYTWLDIYELTELVLNAGKKLRMDDM
;
A
#
# COMPACT_ATOMS: atom_id res chain seq x y z
N MET A 1 -7.07 -24.96 -8.99
CA MET A 1 -6.32 -23.75 -8.58
C MET A 1 -6.97 -23.21 -7.32
N SER A 2 -6.20 -22.88 -6.28
CA SER A 2 -6.76 -22.24 -5.09
C SER A 2 -7.23 -20.83 -5.40
N THR A 3 -8.38 -20.45 -4.84
CA THR A 3 -8.88 -19.09 -4.84
C THR A 3 -7.91 -18.16 -4.09
N TYR A 4 -7.95 -16.86 -4.39
CA TYR A 4 -7.10 -15.89 -3.70
C TYR A 4 -7.31 -15.91 -2.17
N SER A 5 -8.57 -16.02 -1.72
CA SER A 5 -8.92 -16.11 -0.30
C SER A 5 -8.33 -17.35 0.39
N GLU A 6 -8.25 -18.49 -0.32
CA GLU A 6 -7.61 -19.70 0.21
C GLU A 6 -6.09 -19.52 0.37
N LYS A 7 -5.43 -18.80 -0.56
CA LYS A 7 -4.00 -18.48 -0.43
C LYS A 7 -3.71 -17.63 0.80
N LEU A 8 -4.66 -16.81 1.25
CA LEU A 8 -4.53 -16.05 2.50
C LEU A 8 -4.60 -16.95 3.75
N LYS A 9 -4.92 -18.24 3.64
CA LYS A 9 -4.83 -19.19 4.76
C LYS A 9 -3.48 -19.93 4.79
N ASP A 10 -2.65 -19.77 3.75
CA ASP A 10 -1.36 -20.43 3.64
C ASP A 10 -0.39 -19.96 4.76
N PRO A 11 0.37 -20.87 5.40
CA PRO A 11 1.35 -20.51 6.42
C PRO A 11 2.37 -19.46 5.96
N LYS A 12 2.74 -19.42 4.68
CA LYS A 12 3.64 -18.40 4.13
C LYS A 12 3.03 -17.01 4.22
N TRP A 13 1.75 -16.88 3.89
CA TRP A 13 1.04 -15.61 4.06
C TRP A 13 0.88 -15.25 5.53
N GLN A 14 0.52 -16.22 6.38
CA GLN A 14 0.36 -15.97 7.82
C GLN A 14 1.68 -15.50 8.45
N LYS A 15 2.83 -16.05 8.04
CA LYS A 15 4.13 -15.56 8.48
C LYS A 15 4.41 -14.14 7.96
N LYS A 16 4.25 -13.92 6.65
CA LYS A 16 4.50 -12.63 6.00
C LYS A 16 3.67 -11.50 6.63
N ARG A 17 2.38 -11.72 6.86
CA ARG A 17 1.52 -10.68 7.45
C ARG A 17 1.95 -10.30 8.87
N LEU A 18 2.47 -11.25 9.65
CA LEU A 18 2.96 -10.96 11.01
C LEU A 18 4.27 -10.16 10.97
N GLU A 19 5.14 -10.41 10.00
CA GLU A 19 6.35 -9.61 9.75
C GLU A 19 5.97 -8.16 9.41
N ILE A 20 4.94 -7.96 8.56
CA ILE A 20 4.42 -6.63 8.22
C ILE A 20 3.77 -5.94 9.43
N PHE A 21 2.96 -6.66 10.22
CA PHE A 21 2.40 -6.12 11.45
C PHE A 21 3.49 -5.68 12.43
N GLN A 22 4.55 -6.48 12.56
CA GLN A 22 5.68 -6.14 13.43
C GLN A 22 6.42 -4.89 12.94
N ARG A 23 6.72 -4.79 11.64
CA ARG A 23 7.32 -3.59 11.03
C ARG A 23 6.48 -2.34 11.29
N ASP A 24 5.16 -2.49 11.19
CA ASP A 24 4.21 -1.40 11.38
C ASP A 24 3.80 -1.20 12.86
N ASN A 25 4.53 -1.78 13.81
CA ASN A 25 4.32 -1.66 15.26
C ASN A 25 2.90 -2.04 15.72
N TRP A 26 2.30 -3.03 15.06
CA TRP A 26 0.94 -3.50 15.29
C TRP A 26 -0.08 -2.35 15.28
N GLN A 27 0.12 -1.44 14.33
CA GLN A 27 -0.63 -0.20 14.24
C GLN A 27 -1.10 0.05 12.80
N CYS A 28 -2.35 0.49 12.66
CA CYS A 28 -2.85 0.97 11.37
C CYS A 28 -2.02 2.18 10.92
N LYS A 29 -1.43 2.11 9.72
CA LYS A 29 -0.60 3.19 9.16
C LYS A 29 -1.39 4.41 8.68
N ASN A 30 -2.71 4.31 8.53
CA ASN A 30 -3.55 5.45 8.14
C ASN A 30 -4.13 6.21 9.35
N CYS A 31 -4.73 5.50 10.32
CA CYS A 31 -5.39 6.16 11.45
C CYS A 31 -4.69 5.98 12.81
N GLY A 32 -3.58 5.22 12.87
CA GLY A 32 -2.83 5.01 14.11
C GLY A 32 -3.49 4.07 15.12
N SER A 33 -4.62 3.44 14.80
CA SER A 33 -5.28 2.51 15.74
C SER A 33 -4.46 1.24 15.98
N LYS A 34 -4.36 0.82 17.25
CA LYS A 34 -3.82 -0.48 17.69
C LYS A 34 -4.90 -1.45 18.19
N GLU A 35 -6.13 -0.96 18.37
CA GLU A 35 -7.23 -1.69 19.01
C GLU A 35 -8.21 -2.33 18.01
N LYS A 36 -8.12 -1.95 16.73
CA LYS A 36 -9.00 -2.48 15.67
C LYS A 36 -8.36 -3.69 15.01
N THR A 37 -9.19 -4.57 14.43
CA THR A 37 -8.69 -5.70 13.63
C THR A 37 -7.77 -5.20 12.52
N LEU A 38 -6.56 -5.75 12.45
CA LEU A 38 -5.55 -5.39 11.46
C LEU A 38 -5.54 -6.36 10.28
N ASN A 39 -5.34 -5.79 9.09
CA ASN A 39 -5.18 -6.47 7.82
C ASN A 39 -3.92 -5.94 7.13
N VAL A 40 -3.32 -6.77 6.28
CA VAL A 40 -2.26 -6.31 5.36
C VAL A 40 -2.90 -6.04 4.02
N HIS A 41 -2.75 -4.80 3.55
CA HIS A 41 -3.18 -4.36 2.23
C HIS A 41 -2.00 -4.44 1.24
N HIS A 42 -2.25 -4.96 0.04
CA HIS A 42 -1.31 -4.87 -1.08
C HIS A 42 -1.53 -3.54 -1.81
N CYS A 43 -0.57 -2.62 -1.71
CA CYS A 43 -0.67 -1.29 -2.33
C CYS A 43 -0.72 -1.32 -3.87
N TRP A 44 -0.39 -2.47 -4.47
CA TRP A 44 -0.50 -2.75 -5.89
C TRP A 44 -0.42 -4.27 -6.15
N TYR A 45 -0.99 -4.72 -7.27
CA TYR A 45 -1.06 -6.13 -7.64
C TYR A 45 -0.34 -6.41 -8.97
N TYR A 46 0.49 -7.45 -8.98
CA TYR A 46 0.86 -8.17 -10.19
C TYR A 46 -0.16 -9.28 -10.44
N TYR A 47 -1.31 -8.94 -11.03
CA TYR A 47 -2.39 -9.89 -11.30
C TYR A 47 -1.88 -11.18 -11.96
N GLY A 48 -2.12 -12.31 -11.29
CA GLY A 48 -1.82 -13.66 -11.79
C GLY A 48 -0.35 -14.08 -11.85
N LYS A 49 0.60 -13.22 -11.43
CA LYS A 49 2.05 -13.51 -11.56
C LYS A 49 2.74 -13.84 -10.25
N LYS A 50 2.11 -13.54 -9.11
CA LYS A 50 2.70 -13.71 -7.78
C LYS A 50 1.68 -14.17 -6.75
N ASP A 51 2.10 -15.04 -5.85
CA ASP A 51 1.38 -15.37 -4.63
C ASP A 51 1.44 -14.22 -3.61
N PRO A 52 0.49 -14.13 -2.65
CA PRO A 52 0.39 -12.99 -1.73
C PRO A 52 1.68 -12.69 -0.94
N TRP A 53 2.49 -13.70 -0.63
CA TRP A 53 3.74 -13.59 0.13
C TRP A 53 4.97 -13.25 -0.72
N GLU A 54 4.86 -13.24 -2.05
CA GLU A 54 5.99 -12.97 -2.97
C GLU A 54 6.16 -11.48 -3.30
N TYR A 55 5.33 -10.65 -2.69
CA TYR A 55 5.39 -9.20 -2.77
C TYR A 55 6.47 -8.65 -1.83
N ASP A 56 7.17 -7.61 -2.30
CA ASP A 56 8.15 -6.87 -1.50
C ASP A 56 7.44 -6.22 -0.31
N ASP A 57 8.07 -6.19 0.86
CA ASP A 57 7.46 -5.61 2.07
C ASP A 57 7.00 -4.18 1.84
N LYS A 58 7.72 -3.39 1.04
CA LYS A 58 7.35 -1.99 0.72
C LYS A 58 6.02 -1.86 -0.03
N SER A 59 5.52 -2.96 -0.60
CA SER A 59 4.23 -3.02 -1.28
C SER A 59 3.08 -3.49 -0.38
N LEU A 60 3.39 -3.78 0.88
CA LEU A 60 2.45 -4.24 1.88
C LEU A 60 2.35 -3.21 3.00
N VAL A 61 1.14 -2.96 3.51
CA VAL A 61 0.90 -2.01 4.58
C VAL A 61 -0.15 -2.50 5.56
N THR A 62 0.08 -2.29 6.85
CA THR A 62 -0.89 -2.61 7.91
C THR A 62 -1.99 -1.56 7.99
N LEU A 63 -3.22 -1.97 7.75
CA LEU A 63 -4.41 -1.14 7.89
C LEU A 63 -5.43 -1.80 8.82
N CYS A 64 -6.17 -1.01 9.59
CA CYS A 64 -7.35 -1.55 10.28
C CYS A 64 -8.46 -1.86 9.26
N GLU A 65 -9.41 -2.72 9.62
CA GLU A 65 -10.53 -3.13 8.77
C GLU A 65 -11.29 -1.96 8.10
N ASN A 66 -11.50 -0.85 8.82
CA ASN A 66 -12.16 0.34 8.25
C ASN A 66 -11.28 1.00 7.17
N CYS A 67 -10.02 1.33 7.51
CA CYS A 67 -9.10 1.95 6.58
C CYS A 67 -8.77 1.06 5.39
N HIS A 68 -8.74 -0.27 5.58
CA HIS A 68 -8.56 -1.23 4.50
C HIS A 68 -9.72 -1.18 3.51
N LYS A 69 -10.96 -1.17 4.03
CA LYS A 69 -12.17 -1.04 3.20
C LYS A 69 -12.25 0.31 2.49
N ASP A 70 -11.81 1.38 3.16
CA ASP A 70 -11.77 2.71 2.56
C ASP A 70 -10.71 2.76 1.44
N GLU A 71 -9.52 2.21 1.64
CA GLU A 71 -8.49 2.11 0.60
C GLU A 71 -9.00 1.37 -0.64
N GLU A 72 -9.64 0.21 -0.46
CA GLU A 72 -10.24 -0.56 -1.57
C GLU A 72 -11.29 0.22 -2.37
N LYS A 73 -12.01 1.14 -1.72
CA LYS A 73 -13.11 1.90 -2.34
C LYS A 73 -12.68 3.24 -2.91
N MET A 74 -11.75 3.92 -2.25
CA MET A 74 -11.46 5.33 -2.50
C MET A 74 -10.23 5.53 -3.37
N ARG A 75 -9.34 4.52 -3.49
CA ARG A 75 -8.06 4.67 -4.18
C ARG A 75 -8.20 5.16 -5.61
N GLU A 76 -9.08 4.54 -6.40
CA GLU A 76 -9.29 4.91 -7.81
C GLU A 76 -9.82 6.35 -7.93
N SER A 77 -10.76 6.76 -7.08
CA SER A 77 -11.29 8.13 -7.08
C SER A 77 -10.21 9.13 -6.71
N ALA A 78 -9.42 8.85 -5.66
CA ALA A 78 -8.35 9.75 -5.21
C ALA A 78 -7.25 9.91 -6.27
N GLU A 79 -6.87 8.83 -6.96
CA GLU A 79 -5.94 8.88 -8.10
C GLU A 79 -6.53 9.69 -9.27
N GLY A 80 -7.82 9.51 -9.56
CA GLY A 80 -8.54 10.26 -10.59
C GLY A 80 -8.61 11.76 -10.30
N ASP A 81 -8.85 12.14 -9.05
CA ASP A 81 -8.88 13.54 -8.61
C ASP A 81 -7.50 14.19 -8.77
N LEU A 82 -6.42 13.50 -8.38
CA LEU A 82 -5.06 13.98 -8.61
C LEU A 82 -4.77 14.22 -10.09
N LEU A 83 -5.11 13.26 -10.95
CA LEU A 83 -4.95 13.41 -12.41
C LEU A 83 -5.77 14.58 -12.97
N THR A 84 -6.97 14.80 -12.43
CA THR A 84 -7.83 15.92 -12.83
C THR A 84 -7.20 17.25 -12.47
N VAL A 85 -6.69 17.41 -11.25
CA VAL A 85 -5.99 18.62 -10.80
C VAL A 85 -4.76 18.89 -11.66
N LEU A 86 -3.93 17.87 -11.93
CA LEU A 86 -2.74 18.03 -12.77
C LEU A 86 -3.11 18.51 -14.19
N ARG A 87 -4.16 17.96 -14.78
CA ARG A 87 -4.61 18.34 -16.13
C ARG A 87 -5.22 19.75 -16.16
N GLN A 88 -6.13 20.05 -15.25
CA GLN A 88 -6.81 21.34 -15.21
C GLN A 88 -5.89 22.49 -14.79
N GLY A 89 -4.88 22.20 -13.98
CA GLY A 89 -3.84 23.14 -13.58
C GLY A 89 -2.79 23.44 -14.66
N GLY A 90 -2.85 22.76 -15.82
CA GLY A 90 -1.90 22.96 -16.91
C GLY A 90 -0.52 22.37 -16.66
N TYR A 91 -0.39 21.41 -15.73
CA TYR A 91 0.87 20.73 -15.46
C TYR A 91 1.26 19.88 -16.67
N THR A 92 2.48 20.10 -17.16
CA THR A 92 3.02 19.42 -18.33
C THR A 92 3.70 18.11 -17.94
N TRP A 93 4.16 17.35 -18.92
CA TRP A 93 4.94 16.13 -18.67
C TRP A 93 6.20 16.41 -17.86
N LEU A 94 6.81 17.60 -18.02
CA LEU A 94 8.01 17.98 -17.29
C LEU A 94 7.70 18.18 -15.80
N ASP A 95 6.61 18.88 -15.48
CA ASP A 95 6.18 19.09 -14.09
C ASP A 95 5.84 17.76 -13.41
N ILE A 96 5.11 16.87 -14.10
CA ILE A 96 4.76 15.55 -13.58
C ILE A 96 6.02 14.69 -13.37
N TYR A 97 6.99 14.78 -14.28
CA TYR A 97 8.27 14.09 -14.13
C TYR A 97 9.03 14.59 -12.90
N GLU A 98 9.14 15.91 -12.71
CA GLU A 98 9.78 16.51 -11.55
C GLU A 98 9.08 16.13 -10.24
N LEU A 99 7.74 16.17 -10.21
CA LEU A 99 6.94 15.69 -9.07
C LEU A 99 7.20 14.22 -8.77
N THR A 100 7.32 13.38 -9.81
CA THR A 100 7.63 11.95 -9.65
C THR A 100 9.00 11.75 -9.02
N GLU A 101 10.02 12.45 -9.50
CA GLU A 101 11.38 12.40 -8.92
C GLU A 101 11.38 12.90 -7.47
N LEU A 102 10.64 13.98 -7.17
CA LEU A 102 10.48 14.49 -5.81
C LEU A 102 9.86 13.43 -4.89
N VAL A 103 8.78 12.76 -5.30
CA VAL A 103 8.11 11.71 -4.52
C VAL A 103 9.01 10.50 -4.33
N LEU A 104 9.73 10.06 -5.37
CA LEU A 104 10.68 8.95 -5.28
C LEU A 104 11.79 9.25 -4.26
N ASN A 105 12.32 10.46 -4.26
CA ASN A 105 13.40 10.87 -3.37
C ASN A 105 12.92 11.12 -1.94
N ALA A 106 11.74 11.74 -1.75
CA ALA A 106 11.11 11.85 -0.43
C ALA A 106 10.85 10.46 0.18
N GLY A 107 10.37 9.51 -0.63
CA GLY A 107 10.17 8.14 -0.21
C GLY A 107 11.48 7.40 0.12
N LYS A 108 12.60 7.70 -0.54
CA LYS A 108 13.92 7.15 -0.17
C LYS A 108 14.38 7.68 1.19
N LYS A 109 14.20 8.98 1.45
CA LYS A 109 14.60 9.62 2.70
C LYS A 109 13.84 9.05 3.91
N LEU A 110 12.51 8.95 3.81
CA LEU A 110 11.68 8.36 4.86
C LEU A 110 12.06 6.89 5.16
N ARG A 111 12.54 6.14 4.16
CA ARG A 111 12.96 4.74 4.30
C ARG A 111 14.35 4.55 4.91
N MET A 112 15.19 5.58 4.96
CA MET A 112 16.51 5.52 5.61
C MET A 112 16.41 5.78 7.12
N ASP A 113 15.37 6.49 7.57
CA ASP A 113 15.16 6.84 8.98
C ASP A 113 14.46 5.73 9.79
N ASP A 114 13.94 4.69 9.11
CA ASP A 114 13.22 3.53 9.69
C ASP A 114 14.11 2.26 9.84
N MET A 115 15.43 2.36 9.61
CA MET A 115 16.40 1.24 9.67
C MET A 115 17.47 1.49 10.75
#